data_AF-A0A8H3C7Y6-F1
#
_entry.id   AF-A0A8H3C7Y6-F1
#
_cell.length_a   1.000
_cell.length_b   1.000
_cell.length_c   1.000
_cell.angle_alpha   90.00
_cell.angle_beta   90.00
_cell.angle_gamma   90.00
#
_symmetry.space_group_name_H-M   'P 1'
#
loop_
_entity.id
_entity.type
_entity.pdbx_description
1 polymer ?
#
loop_
_entity_poly.entity_id
_entity_poly.type
_entity_poly.pdbx_seq_one_letter_code
_entity_poly.pdbx_strand_id
1 'polypeptide(L)'
;MIVPSIHTLRRSVLDAAVPCSIARIGYNSVTSRLRYMPYIPRHGLPRLPAFLGPVLARRSFATPVDIVPDKLVRPAPDLVVPTIPIAAELPLLEKYIYDRILNSPVSAPLSRIYTEYRSHAGRVLDAQLPYEPRPNPQRRIKPLSGEDDGIALVAHLAVTKDGRCRVSLSSGFALNVDVEGEGEQCVATCCHSLEEITRTVSPDECVSPSGLYVFPTSGSPIPVIGVHSSLPGHDILLLSIPHTTPRLKTLPLSPYPAPNDSPLSIRLLSSHGQPEISSHKGKEEWTEWLNGFALRMWAVGGKVLGYRDLAGRESKPGTYDALSHMLFNILPTPGSSGAPLVDEHGAVVGMALGTRMDNRVEGNRGWGVPAELIYEMFSLPGLKLNKK
;
A
#
# COMPACT_ATOMS: atom_id res chain seq x y z
N MET A 1 -35.53 45.45 28.89
CA MET A 1 -36.06 44.58 29.97
C MET A 1 -34.90 43.66 30.37
N ILE A 2 -33.94 44.16 31.13
CA ILE A 2 -33.79 44.15 32.60
C ILE A 2 -33.66 42.73 33.19
N VAL A 3 -32.43 42.49 33.66
CA VAL A 3 -31.91 41.37 34.46
C VAL A 3 -32.53 41.37 35.87
N PRO A 4 -32.61 40.22 36.55
CA PRO A 4 -31.83 40.05 37.79
C PRO A 4 -31.37 38.58 37.97
N SER A 5 -30.53 38.17 38.91
CA SER A 5 -29.36 38.73 39.60
C SER A 5 -28.76 37.54 40.38
N ILE A 6 -27.47 37.59 40.65
CA ILE A 6 -26.68 36.62 41.42
C ILE A 6 -26.99 36.74 42.92
N HIS A 7 -27.03 35.62 43.66
CA HIS A 7 -26.67 35.62 45.09
C HIS A 7 -25.85 34.39 45.50
N THR A 8 -24.80 34.73 46.23
CA THR A 8 -23.68 34.00 46.81
C THR A 8 -24.00 33.46 48.22
N LEU A 9 -23.36 32.35 48.63
CA LEU A 9 -22.96 31.96 50.02
C LEU A 9 -22.27 30.57 49.91
N ARG A 10 -20.95 30.34 50.03
CA ARG A 10 -19.89 30.59 51.04
C ARG A 10 -20.07 29.87 52.40
N ARG A 11 -19.31 28.77 52.58
CA ARG A 11 -18.49 28.30 53.75
C ARG A 11 -18.23 26.78 53.58
N SER A 12 -17.02 26.22 53.43
CA SER A 12 -15.70 26.26 54.11
C SER A 12 -15.54 25.24 55.24
N VAL A 13 -14.34 24.62 55.33
CA VAL A 13 -13.66 23.99 56.51
C VAL A 13 -13.91 22.46 56.63
N LEU A 14 -12.95 21.52 56.77
CA LEU A 14 -11.50 21.51 57.08
C LEU A 14 -10.84 20.14 56.69
N ASP A 15 -9.53 20.23 56.41
CA ASP A 15 -8.40 19.30 56.52
C ASP A 15 -8.53 17.89 57.16
N ALA A 16 -7.77 16.93 56.61
CA ALA A 16 -6.68 16.27 57.35
C ALA A 16 -5.77 15.44 56.42
N ALA A 17 -4.46 15.55 56.65
CA ALA A 17 -3.36 14.98 55.88
C ALA A 17 -2.86 13.61 56.42
N VAL A 18 -2.37 12.77 55.49
CA VAL A 18 -1.08 11.99 55.40
C VAL A 18 -0.36 11.65 56.74
N PRO A 19 0.11 10.40 56.97
CA PRO A 19 1.44 9.91 56.50
C PRO A 19 1.46 8.43 56.06
N CYS A 20 2.12 8.01 54.97
CA CYS A 20 3.56 7.86 54.71
C CYS A 20 4.30 6.93 55.69
N SER A 21 4.81 5.79 55.20
CA SER A 21 6.02 5.14 55.73
C SER A 21 6.65 4.15 54.74
N ILE A 22 7.98 4.15 54.79
CA ILE A 22 8.99 3.53 53.91
C ILE A 22 9.70 2.42 54.72
N ALA A 23 10.07 1.30 54.09
CA ALA A 23 11.32 0.50 54.31
C ALA A 23 11.25 -0.75 53.40
N ARG A 24 12.17 -1.16 52.50
CA ARG A 24 13.63 -1.35 52.38
C ARG A 24 14.18 -2.69 52.93
N ILE A 25 14.90 -3.42 52.04
CA ILE A 25 15.93 -4.50 52.23
C ILE A 25 15.37 -5.92 52.51
N GLY A 26 15.84 -7.07 51.97
CA GLY A 26 16.93 -7.46 51.06
C GLY A 26 17.07 -9.01 50.98
N TYR A 27 17.90 -9.47 50.02
CA TYR A 27 18.68 -10.74 49.90
C TYR A 27 18.05 -12.18 49.89
N ASN A 28 18.38 -12.88 48.78
CA ASN A 28 18.80 -14.29 48.56
C ASN A 28 18.15 -15.47 49.33
N SER A 29 17.62 -16.46 48.60
CA SER A 29 18.33 -17.72 48.25
C SER A 29 17.41 -18.84 47.73
N VAL A 30 17.92 -19.54 46.71
CA VAL A 30 17.79 -20.96 46.32
C VAL A 30 16.65 -21.80 46.92
N THR A 31 15.82 -22.39 46.05
CA THR A 31 15.45 -23.81 46.17
C THR A 31 14.98 -24.36 44.81
N SER A 32 15.67 -25.41 44.39
CA SER A 32 15.33 -26.33 43.31
C SER A 32 14.04 -27.11 43.61
N ARG A 33 13.19 -27.34 42.60
CA ARG A 33 12.45 -28.60 42.48
C ARG A 33 12.09 -28.94 41.03
N LEU A 34 12.35 -30.21 40.74
CA LEU A 34 12.31 -30.89 39.46
C LEU A 34 10.88 -31.22 38.98
N ARG A 35 10.81 -31.39 37.64
CA ARG A 35 9.99 -32.31 36.84
C ARG A 35 8.47 -32.15 36.90
N TYR A 36 7.86 -31.91 35.74
CA TYR A 36 7.10 -32.94 35.01
C TYR A 36 6.89 -32.45 33.57
N MET A 37 7.41 -33.20 32.60
CA MET A 37 7.10 -33.09 31.17
C MET A 37 6.23 -34.30 30.81
N PRO A 38 5.09 -34.13 30.15
CA PRO A 38 4.48 -35.19 29.38
C PRO A 38 4.97 -35.19 27.92
N TYR A 39 5.01 -36.40 27.42
CA TYR A 39 5.62 -36.93 26.22
C TYR A 39 4.66 -36.87 25.01
N ILE A 40 5.10 -37.46 23.88
CA ILE A 40 4.34 -37.99 22.71
C ILE A 40 4.43 -37.07 21.46
N PRO A 41 4.61 -37.60 20.22
CA PRO A 41 5.67 -38.49 19.71
C PRO A 41 6.20 -38.02 18.32
N ARG A 42 7.41 -38.43 17.95
CA ARG A 42 7.91 -38.29 16.57
C ARG A 42 7.56 -39.54 15.75
N HIS A 43 6.69 -39.41 14.75
CA HIS A 43 6.61 -40.35 13.64
C HIS A 43 7.42 -39.79 12.46
N GLY A 44 8.50 -40.51 12.13
CA GLY A 44 9.26 -40.31 10.90
C GLY A 44 8.60 -41.05 9.74
N LEU A 45 8.56 -40.38 8.59
CA LEU A 45 8.40 -40.95 7.27
C LEU A 45 9.28 -40.16 6.27
N PRO A 46 9.64 -40.76 5.12
CA PRO A 46 10.98 -40.65 4.55
C PRO A 46 11.21 -39.43 3.66
N ARG A 47 12.45 -38.95 3.67
CA ARG A 47 12.98 -37.98 2.71
C ARG A 47 13.09 -38.62 1.33
N LEU A 48 12.33 -38.11 0.37
CA LEU A 48 12.64 -38.19 -1.06
C LEU A 48 13.22 -36.83 -1.52
N PRO A 49 14.19 -36.81 -2.44
CA PRO A 49 14.84 -35.59 -2.88
C PRO A 49 13.92 -34.80 -3.81
N ALA A 50 13.59 -33.57 -3.43
CA ALA A 50 12.93 -32.61 -4.30
C ALA A 50 13.93 -32.13 -5.37
N PHE A 51 13.80 -32.67 -6.58
CA PHE A 51 14.26 -31.99 -7.79
C PHE A 51 13.26 -30.86 -8.09
N LEU A 52 13.55 -29.67 -7.58
CA LEU A 52 12.92 -28.43 -8.04
C LEU A 52 14.04 -27.56 -8.63
N GLY A 53 14.06 -27.50 -9.96
CA GLY A 53 14.84 -26.50 -10.69
C GLY A 53 14.35 -25.08 -10.34
N PRO A 54 15.16 -24.06 -10.61
CA PRO A 54 14.82 -22.69 -10.23
C PRO A 54 13.60 -22.22 -11.04
N VAL A 55 12.46 -22.08 -10.38
CA VAL A 55 11.34 -21.29 -10.88
C VAL A 55 11.80 -19.83 -10.83
N LEU A 56 12.18 -19.29 -11.98
CA LEU A 56 12.50 -17.88 -12.15
C LEU A 56 11.25 -17.05 -11.84
N ALA A 57 11.20 -16.50 -10.63
CA ALA A 57 10.23 -15.48 -10.26
C ALA A 57 10.37 -14.30 -11.22
N ARG A 58 9.30 -13.99 -11.97
CA ARG A 58 9.20 -12.77 -12.79
C ARG A 58 9.28 -11.57 -11.85
N ARG A 59 10.34 -10.78 -11.97
CA ARG A 59 10.52 -9.52 -11.26
C ARG A 59 9.99 -8.39 -12.13
N SER A 60 8.95 -7.72 -11.68
CA SER A 60 8.44 -6.50 -12.31
C SER A 60 9.01 -5.30 -11.55
N PHE A 61 9.93 -4.58 -12.18
CA PHE A 61 10.38 -3.26 -11.75
C PHE A 61 9.58 -2.22 -12.54
N ALA A 62 9.25 -1.09 -11.93
CA ALA A 62 8.79 0.09 -12.67
C ALA A 62 9.92 0.50 -13.64
N THR A 63 9.76 0.22 -14.93
CA THR A 63 10.69 0.68 -15.95
C THR A 63 10.35 2.12 -16.33
N PRO A 64 11.32 3.04 -16.35
CA PRO A 64 11.08 4.39 -16.84
C PRO A 64 10.73 4.35 -18.33
N VAL A 65 9.81 5.23 -18.73
CA VAL A 65 9.60 5.60 -20.14
C VAL A 65 10.90 6.26 -20.62
N ASP A 66 11.56 5.64 -21.59
CA ASP A 66 12.79 6.17 -22.20
C ASP A 66 12.50 7.54 -22.86
N ILE A 67 13.19 8.58 -22.38
CA ILE A 67 13.37 9.83 -23.13
C ILE A 67 14.50 9.57 -24.13
N VAL A 68 14.20 9.71 -25.41
CA VAL A 68 15.16 9.61 -26.51
C VAL A 68 16.19 10.74 -26.40
N PRO A 69 17.48 10.40 -26.56
CA PRO A 69 18.29 11.20 -27.47
C PRO A 69 18.87 10.30 -28.56
N ASP A 70 18.77 10.84 -29.77
CA ASP A 70 19.19 10.28 -31.03
C ASP A 70 20.60 9.62 -30.97
N LYS A 71 20.73 8.49 -31.68
CA LYS A 71 21.97 7.74 -31.97
C LYS A 71 22.61 6.91 -30.85
N LEU A 72 22.07 5.72 -30.62
CA LEU A 72 22.86 4.54 -30.25
C LEU A 72 22.46 3.36 -31.13
N VAL A 73 23.38 2.93 -31.99
CA VAL A 73 23.26 1.70 -32.80
C VAL A 73 23.19 0.52 -31.83
N ARG A 74 21.99 -0.06 -31.62
CA ARG A 74 21.84 -1.36 -30.94
C ARG A 74 22.13 -2.50 -31.94
N PRO A 75 22.86 -3.55 -31.54
CA PRO A 75 22.89 -4.79 -32.31
C PRO A 75 21.51 -5.44 -32.27
N ALA A 76 21.05 -5.96 -33.40
CA ALA A 76 19.76 -6.63 -33.53
C ALA A 76 19.67 -7.80 -32.52
N PRO A 77 18.67 -7.84 -31.63
CA PRO A 77 18.39 -9.03 -30.85
C PRO A 77 17.64 -10.02 -31.76
N ASP A 78 18.19 -11.21 -31.91
CA ASP A 78 17.49 -12.34 -32.51
C ASP A 78 16.12 -12.51 -31.85
N LEU A 79 15.07 -12.42 -32.67
CA LEU A 79 13.68 -12.67 -32.31
C LEU A 79 13.49 -14.16 -32.04
N VAL A 80 13.98 -14.64 -30.90
CA VAL A 80 13.44 -15.86 -30.30
C VAL A 80 12.29 -15.43 -29.40
N VAL A 81 11.10 -15.32 -30.00
CA VAL A 81 9.86 -15.29 -29.22
C VAL A 81 9.79 -16.64 -28.50
N PRO A 82 9.89 -16.69 -27.15
CA PRO A 82 9.68 -17.94 -26.45
C PRO A 82 8.21 -18.29 -26.64
N THR A 83 7.93 -19.38 -27.35
CA THR A 83 6.61 -20.00 -27.40
C THR A 83 6.27 -20.46 -25.98
N ILE A 84 5.55 -19.63 -25.23
CA ILE A 84 5.11 -19.97 -23.87
C ILE A 84 4.02 -21.05 -24.01
N PRO A 85 4.18 -22.23 -23.38
CA PRO A 85 3.15 -23.25 -23.41
C PRO A 85 1.85 -22.73 -22.80
N ILE A 86 0.75 -23.06 -23.48
CA ILE A 86 -0.63 -22.82 -23.08
C ILE A 86 -0.85 -23.53 -21.73
N ALA A 87 -1.25 -22.76 -20.71
CA ALA A 87 -1.50 -23.15 -19.31
C ALA A 87 -0.26 -23.35 -18.41
N ALA A 88 0.53 -22.28 -18.18
CA ALA A 88 1.28 -22.21 -16.93
C ALA A 88 0.26 -22.07 -15.78
N GLU A 89 0.28 -22.99 -14.81
CA GLU A 89 -0.56 -22.90 -13.61
C GLU A 89 -0.29 -21.56 -12.90
N LEU A 90 -1.36 -20.88 -12.45
CA LEU A 90 -1.22 -19.66 -11.65
C LEU A 90 -0.44 -19.97 -10.37
N PRO A 91 0.45 -19.07 -9.92
CA PRO A 91 1.06 -19.24 -8.60
C PRO A 91 -0.01 -19.21 -7.49
N LEU A 92 0.35 -19.75 -6.32
CA LEU A 92 -0.64 -20.13 -5.30
C LEU A 92 -1.51 -18.96 -4.82
N LEU A 93 -0.92 -17.77 -4.65
CA LEU A 93 -1.66 -16.58 -4.23
C LEU A 93 -2.62 -16.12 -5.32
N GLU A 94 -2.15 -16.06 -6.57
CA GLU A 94 -2.95 -15.65 -7.73
C GLU A 94 -4.10 -16.63 -7.97
N LYS A 95 -3.87 -17.93 -7.79
CA LYS A 95 -4.92 -18.95 -7.84
C LYS A 95 -5.95 -18.74 -6.74
N TYR A 96 -5.51 -18.52 -5.49
CA TYR A 96 -6.41 -18.20 -4.38
C TYR A 96 -7.25 -16.95 -4.67
N ILE A 97 -6.62 -15.88 -5.17
CA ILE A 97 -7.30 -14.64 -5.55
C ILE A 97 -8.34 -14.89 -6.65
N TYR A 98 -7.96 -15.62 -7.70
CA TYR A 98 -8.85 -16.00 -8.78
C TYR A 98 -10.08 -16.79 -8.27
N ASP A 99 -9.87 -17.82 -7.46
CA ASP A 99 -10.94 -18.64 -6.88
C ASP A 99 -11.88 -17.81 -6.00
N ARG A 100 -11.36 -16.83 -5.28
CA ARG A 100 -12.17 -15.89 -4.48
C ARG A 100 -12.99 -14.95 -5.36
N ILE A 101 -12.43 -14.47 -6.47
CA ILE A 101 -13.12 -13.59 -7.42
C ILE A 101 -14.27 -14.31 -8.11
N LEU A 102 -14.10 -15.58 -8.47
CA LEU A 102 -15.15 -16.39 -9.09
C LEU A 102 -16.44 -16.47 -8.25
N ASN A 103 -16.31 -16.32 -6.93
CA ASN A 103 -17.43 -16.38 -5.99
C ASN A 103 -17.85 -14.99 -5.48
N SER A 104 -17.43 -13.93 -6.15
CA SER A 104 -17.64 -12.54 -5.73
C SER A 104 -18.55 -11.76 -6.69
N PRO A 105 -19.09 -10.60 -6.27
CA PRO A 105 -19.79 -9.70 -7.19
C PRO A 105 -18.87 -9.26 -8.34
N VAL A 106 -19.45 -9.12 -9.53
CA VAL A 106 -18.69 -8.83 -10.75
C VAL A 106 -18.21 -7.37 -10.75
N SER A 107 -16.92 -7.20 -11.05
CA SER A 107 -16.29 -5.88 -11.27
C SER A 107 -16.77 -5.23 -12.57
N ALA A 108 -16.57 -3.91 -12.70
CA ALA A 108 -16.75 -3.27 -14.00
C ALA A 108 -15.85 -3.93 -15.06
N PRO A 109 -16.31 -4.10 -16.31
CA PRO A 109 -15.52 -4.76 -17.35
C PRO A 109 -14.14 -4.12 -17.52
N LEU A 110 -13.10 -4.93 -17.70
CA LEU A 110 -11.73 -4.42 -17.83
C LEU A 110 -11.57 -3.40 -18.97
N SER A 111 -12.30 -3.56 -20.07
CA SER A 111 -12.34 -2.59 -21.18
C SER A 111 -12.89 -1.23 -20.76
N ARG A 112 -13.95 -1.20 -19.94
CA ARG A 112 -14.50 0.03 -19.36
C ARG A 112 -13.49 0.67 -18.41
N ILE A 113 -12.95 -0.09 -17.45
CA ILE A 113 -11.95 0.42 -16.49
C ILE A 113 -10.73 1.00 -17.23
N TYR A 114 -10.24 0.34 -18.28
CA TYR A 114 -9.13 0.84 -19.08
C TYR A 114 -9.47 2.13 -19.85
N THR A 115 -10.70 2.21 -20.38
CA THR A 115 -11.19 3.42 -21.05
C THR A 115 -11.29 4.59 -20.09
N GLU A 116 -11.83 4.37 -18.89
CA GLU A 116 -11.89 5.37 -17.82
C GLU A 116 -10.48 5.78 -17.34
N TYR A 117 -9.58 4.81 -17.16
CA TYR A 117 -8.17 5.08 -16.83
C TYR A 117 -7.51 6.08 -17.80
N ARG A 118 -7.73 5.91 -19.10
CA ARG A 118 -7.16 6.80 -20.13
C ARG A 118 -7.89 8.14 -20.21
N SER A 119 -9.22 8.12 -20.20
CA SER A 119 -10.03 9.34 -20.36
C SER A 119 -10.06 10.23 -19.12
N HIS A 120 -9.78 9.68 -17.93
CA HIS A 120 -9.69 10.42 -16.67
C HIS A 120 -8.24 10.77 -16.29
N ALA A 121 -7.28 10.63 -17.20
CA ALA A 121 -5.90 11.04 -16.96
C ALA A 121 -5.82 12.56 -16.72
N GLY A 122 -5.28 12.95 -15.56
CA GLY A 122 -5.20 14.35 -15.13
C GLY A 122 -6.54 14.98 -14.71
N ARG A 123 -7.60 14.17 -14.54
CA ARG A 123 -8.91 14.67 -14.07
C ARG A 123 -8.79 15.13 -12.62
N VAL A 124 -9.11 16.39 -12.36
CA VAL A 124 -9.23 16.92 -10.99
C VAL A 124 -10.65 16.65 -10.49
N LEU A 125 -10.76 16.03 -9.32
CA LEU A 125 -12.03 15.70 -8.68
C LEU A 125 -12.61 16.92 -7.97
N ASP A 126 -13.92 17.12 -8.09
CA ASP A 126 -14.67 18.20 -7.42
C ASP A 126 -14.99 17.84 -5.96
N ALA A 127 -13.95 17.41 -5.25
CA ALA A 127 -14.00 17.02 -3.86
C ALA A 127 -12.71 17.46 -3.16
N GLN A 128 -12.76 17.62 -1.84
CA GLN A 128 -11.63 18.07 -1.04
C GLN A 128 -11.09 16.93 -0.18
N LEU A 129 -9.78 16.70 -0.27
CA LEU A 129 -9.10 15.80 0.66
C LEU A 129 -8.85 16.50 2.01
N PRO A 130 -9.12 15.83 3.14
CA PRO A 130 -8.78 16.34 4.47
C PRO A 130 -7.27 16.48 4.67
N TYR A 131 -6.86 17.65 5.18
CA TYR A 131 -5.47 17.97 5.47
C TYR A 131 -5.09 17.37 6.84
N GLU A 132 -4.50 16.18 6.87
CA GLU A 132 -4.21 15.42 8.10
C GLU A 132 -2.70 15.16 8.34
N PRO A 133 -1.83 16.20 8.43
CA PRO A 133 -0.39 16.00 8.69
C PRO A 133 -0.10 15.54 10.14
N ARG A 134 -1.03 15.79 11.06
CA ARG A 134 -0.97 15.34 12.46
C ARG A 134 -2.32 14.75 12.83
N PRO A 135 -2.63 13.53 12.35
CA PRO A 135 -3.94 12.93 12.57
C PRO A 135 -4.18 12.72 14.06
N ASN A 136 -5.46 12.79 14.44
CA ASN A 136 -5.88 12.47 15.80
C ASN A 136 -5.49 11.01 16.16
N PRO A 137 -5.39 10.66 17.44
CA PRO A 137 -4.95 9.33 17.87
C PRO A 137 -5.77 8.15 17.31
N GLN A 138 -7.04 8.38 16.95
CA GLN A 138 -7.94 7.38 16.38
C GLN A 138 -7.72 7.17 14.87
N ARG A 139 -7.30 8.21 14.16
CA ARG A 139 -6.99 8.20 12.72
C ARG A 139 -5.56 7.74 12.42
N ARG A 140 -4.65 7.96 13.38
CA ARG A 140 -3.22 7.66 13.24
C ARG A 140 -2.98 6.20 12.89
N ILE A 141 -2.17 5.98 11.85
CA ILE A 141 -1.68 4.64 11.50
C ILE A 141 -0.63 4.23 12.55
N LYS A 142 -0.78 3.02 13.11
CA LYS A 142 0.13 2.45 14.11
C LYS A 142 0.71 1.13 13.58
N PRO A 143 1.86 1.16 12.86
CA PRO A 143 2.45 0.00 12.18
C PRO A 143 2.58 -1.28 13.03
N LEU A 144 2.74 -1.15 14.36
CA LEU A 144 2.98 -2.27 15.27
C LEU A 144 1.78 -2.62 16.17
N SER A 145 0.62 -2.01 15.97
CA SER A 145 -0.55 -2.19 16.86
C SER A 145 -1.33 -3.48 16.64
N GLY A 146 -1.14 -4.16 15.50
CA GLY A 146 -1.92 -5.35 15.12
C GLY A 146 -3.38 -5.07 14.75
N GLU A 147 -3.83 -3.81 14.82
CA GLU A 147 -5.16 -3.37 14.37
C GLU A 147 -5.27 -3.41 12.84
N ASP A 148 -6.51 -3.38 12.32
CA ASP A 148 -6.74 -3.20 10.89
C ASP A 148 -6.10 -1.88 10.43
N ASP A 149 -5.10 -2.01 9.56
CA ASP A 149 -4.27 -0.91 9.10
C ASP A 149 -4.90 -0.16 7.92
N GLY A 150 -6.04 -0.61 7.39
CA GLY A 150 -6.75 0.04 6.29
C GLY A 150 -6.08 -0.11 4.92
N ILE A 151 -5.05 -0.95 4.84
CA ILE A 151 -4.31 -1.25 3.61
C ILE A 151 -4.92 -2.49 2.98
N ALA A 152 -5.16 -2.42 1.67
CA ALA A 152 -5.78 -3.47 0.90
C ALA A 152 -4.84 -3.96 -0.21
N LEU A 153 -5.07 -5.18 -0.68
CA LEU A 153 -4.45 -5.72 -1.89
C LEU A 153 -5.38 -5.40 -3.06
N VAL A 154 -4.86 -4.82 -4.12
CA VAL A 154 -5.57 -4.55 -5.36
C VAL A 154 -5.16 -5.62 -6.38
N ALA A 155 -6.12 -6.43 -6.78
CA ALA A 155 -5.96 -7.47 -7.79
C ALA A 155 -6.53 -7.00 -9.12
N HIS A 156 -5.70 -7.06 -10.15
CA HIS A 156 -6.11 -6.87 -11.53
C HIS A 156 -6.23 -8.26 -12.14
N LEU A 157 -7.38 -8.59 -12.71
CA LEU A 157 -7.66 -9.90 -13.29
C LEU A 157 -8.01 -9.75 -14.77
N ALA A 158 -7.32 -10.50 -15.62
CA ALA A 158 -7.69 -10.69 -17.01
C ALA A 158 -7.87 -12.17 -17.32
N VAL A 159 -9.04 -12.50 -17.84
CA VAL A 159 -9.46 -13.81 -18.33
C VAL A 159 -9.90 -13.63 -19.77
N THR A 160 -9.25 -14.31 -20.70
CA THR A 160 -9.57 -14.21 -22.12
C THR A 160 -10.54 -15.28 -22.58
N LYS A 161 -11.15 -15.10 -23.76
CA LYS A 161 -12.05 -16.09 -24.38
C LYS A 161 -11.40 -17.45 -24.61
N ASP A 162 -10.09 -17.49 -24.83
CA ASP A 162 -9.30 -18.72 -25.00
C ASP A 162 -8.83 -19.34 -23.66
N GLY A 163 -9.29 -18.81 -22.52
CA GLY A 163 -9.04 -19.37 -21.20
C GLY A 163 -7.69 -18.98 -20.59
N ARG A 164 -6.94 -18.04 -21.18
CA ARG A 164 -5.72 -17.51 -20.54
C ARG A 164 -6.14 -16.63 -19.36
N CYS A 165 -5.51 -16.87 -18.21
CA CYS A 165 -5.74 -16.11 -16.99
C CYS A 165 -4.44 -15.41 -16.55
N ARG A 166 -4.55 -14.15 -16.16
CA ARG A 166 -3.46 -13.31 -15.66
C ARG A 166 -3.96 -12.55 -14.44
N VAL A 167 -3.16 -12.59 -13.38
CA VAL A 167 -3.37 -11.78 -12.17
C VAL A 167 -2.14 -10.92 -11.97
N SER A 168 -2.34 -9.61 -11.78
CA SER A 168 -1.30 -8.68 -11.32
C SER A 168 -1.77 -8.07 -10.01
N LEU A 169 -0.84 -7.96 -9.07
CA LEU A 169 -1.12 -7.62 -7.68
C LEU A 169 -0.38 -6.35 -7.30
N SER A 170 -1.08 -5.49 -6.58
CA SER A 170 -0.55 -4.27 -5.98
C SER A 170 -1.22 -4.06 -4.62
N SER A 171 -0.73 -3.11 -3.85
CA SER A 171 -1.34 -2.60 -2.63
C SER A 171 -2.14 -1.34 -2.92
N GLY A 172 -3.01 -0.96 -2.00
CA GLY A 172 -3.74 0.30 -2.06
C GLY A 172 -4.33 0.66 -0.71
N PHE A 173 -4.87 1.86 -0.61
CA PHE A 173 -5.50 2.35 0.61
C PHE A 173 -6.64 3.31 0.33
N ALA A 174 -7.65 3.32 1.20
CA ALA A 174 -8.82 4.15 1.01
C ALA A 174 -8.55 5.61 1.44
N LEU A 175 -9.07 6.56 0.67
CA LEU A 175 -9.00 7.99 0.93
C LEU A 175 -10.27 8.48 1.64
N ASN A 176 -10.12 9.44 2.55
CA ASN A 176 -11.25 10.04 3.26
C ASN A 176 -11.91 11.15 2.42
N VAL A 177 -12.54 10.75 1.32
CA VAL A 177 -13.21 11.67 0.40
C VAL A 177 -14.55 11.11 -0.05
N ASP A 178 -15.50 12.02 -0.23
CA ASP A 178 -16.78 11.74 -0.88
C ASP A 178 -16.75 12.45 -2.24
N VAL A 179 -16.47 11.69 -3.30
CA VAL A 179 -16.16 12.25 -4.63
C VAL A 179 -17.41 12.71 -5.35
N GLU A 180 -18.53 11.99 -5.20
CA GLU A 180 -19.76 12.23 -5.98
C GLU A 180 -21.05 12.08 -5.14
N GLY A 181 -20.96 11.97 -3.81
CA GLY A 181 -22.14 11.89 -2.92
C GLY A 181 -22.92 10.56 -3.00
N GLU A 182 -22.50 9.64 -3.85
CA GLU A 182 -23.16 8.33 -4.08
C GLU A 182 -22.75 7.25 -3.05
N GLY A 183 -22.01 7.63 -2.00
CA GLY A 183 -21.60 6.71 -0.93
C GLY A 183 -20.43 5.77 -1.30
N GLU A 184 -19.90 5.90 -2.52
CA GLU A 184 -18.68 5.24 -3.00
C GLU A 184 -17.48 5.52 -2.10
N GLN A 185 -16.44 4.69 -2.21
CA GLN A 185 -15.15 4.96 -1.60
C GLN A 185 -14.07 5.07 -2.66
N CYS A 186 -13.15 6.02 -2.46
CA CYS A 186 -11.98 6.19 -3.31
C CYS A 186 -10.80 5.38 -2.74
N VAL A 187 -10.15 4.58 -3.58
CA VAL A 187 -8.93 3.83 -3.23
C VAL A 187 -7.77 4.29 -4.09
N ALA A 188 -6.66 4.68 -3.47
CA ALA A 188 -5.42 5.00 -4.16
C ALA A 188 -4.54 3.75 -4.34
N THR A 189 -3.97 3.59 -5.52
CA THR A 189 -3.02 2.51 -5.87
C THR A 189 -2.12 2.96 -7.04
N CYS A 190 -1.25 2.07 -7.54
CA CYS A 190 -0.39 2.34 -8.68
C CYS A 190 -1.07 2.02 -10.03
N CYS A 191 -0.64 2.68 -11.11
CA CYS A 191 -1.13 2.43 -12.47
C CYS A 191 -0.49 1.20 -13.11
N HIS A 192 0.80 0.95 -12.85
CA HIS A 192 1.59 0.00 -13.64
C HIS A 192 1.09 -1.45 -13.56
N SER A 193 0.42 -1.84 -12.48
CA SER A 193 -0.23 -3.16 -12.34
C SER A 193 -1.36 -3.33 -13.37
N LEU A 194 -2.17 -2.29 -13.60
CA LEU A 194 -3.18 -2.26 -14.66
C LEU A 194 -2.52 -2.26 -16.05
N GLU A 195 -1.48 -1.45 -16.22
CA GLU A 195 -0.76 -1.38 -17.50
C GLU A 195 -0.08 -2.69 -17.87
N GLU A 196 0.48 -3.42 -16.90
CA GLU A 196 1.12 -4.71 -17.11
C GLU A 196 0.13 -5.72 -17.69
N ILE A 197 -1.08 -5.80 -17.12
CA ILE A 197 -2.12 -6.68 -17.64
C ILE A 197 -2.51 -6.28 -19.06
N THR A 198 -2.83 -5.01 -19.26
CA THR A 198 -3.33 -4.52 -20.57
C THR A 198 -2.29 -4.54 -21.68
N ARG A 199 -0.99 -4.56 -21.35
CA ARG A 199 0.09 -4.82 -22.32
C ARG A 199 0.16 -6.27 -22.78
N THR A 200 -0.33 -7.21 -21.97
CA THR A 200 -0.23 -8.65 -22.25
C THR A 200 -1.52 -9.25 -22.77
N VAL A 201 -2.65 -8.62 -22.46
CA VAL A 201 -3.99 -9.04 -22.86
C VAL A 201 -4.77 -7.81 -23.28
N SER A 202 -5.35 -7.85 -24.48
CA SER A 202 -6.24 -6.77 -24.93
C SER A 202 -7.50 -6.73 -24.04
N PRO A 203 -7.89 -5.55 -23.52
CA PRO A 203 -9.11 -5.43 -22.71
C PRO A 203 -10.38 -5.88 -23.44
N ASP A 204 -10.41 -5.80 -24.79
CA ASP A 204 -11.56 -6.21 -25.61
C ASP A 204 -11.66 -7.73 -25.81
N GLU A 205 -10.56 -8.47 -25.56
CA GLU A 205 -10.53 -9.93 -25.58
C GLU A 205 -10.95 -10.55 -24.25
N CYS A 206 -11.04 -9.72 -23.20
CA CYS A 206 -11.35 -10.15 -21.85
C CYS A 206 -12.85 -10.47 -21.68
N VAL A 207 -13.12 -11.51 -20.90
CA VAL A 207 -14.46 -11.93 -20.50
C VAL A 207 -14.61 -11.88 -18.99
N SER A 208 -15.84 -11.87 -18.50
CA SER A 208 -16.11 -12.01 -17.06
C SER A 208 -15.41 -13.27 -16.50
N PRO A 209 -14.75 -13.21 -15.33
CA PRO A 209 -14.80 -12.14 -14.32
C PRO A 209 -13.67 -11.08 -14.41
N SER A 210 -13.12 -10.82 -15.60
CA SER A 210 -12.05 -9.81 -15.78
C SER A 210 -12.45 -8.43 -15.25
N GLY A 211 -11.56 -7.81 -14.50
CA GLY A 211 -11.79 -6.53 -13.85
C GLY A 211 -10.79 -6.30 -12.71
N LEU A 212 -11.10 -5.33 -11.86
CA LEU A 212 -10.27 -4.98 -10.70
C LEU A 212 -11.04 -5.26 -9.41
N TYR A 213 -10.32 -5.71 -8.39
CA TYR A 213 -10.88 -6.09 -7.10
C TYR A 213 -9.98 -5.61 -5.96
N VAL A 214 -10.60 -5.10 -4.89
CA VAL A 214 -9.90 -4.68 -3.67
C VAL A 214 -10.13 -5.74 -2.59
N PHE A 215 -9.05 -6.23 -2.00
CA PHE A 215 -9.04 -7.24 -0.94
C PHE A 215 -8.65 -6.56 0.39
N PRO A 216 -9.62 -6.30 1.28
CA PRO A 216 -9.37 -5.77 2.61
C PRO A 216 -8.66 -6.81 3.49
N THR A 217 -8.30 -6.42 4.72
CA THR A 217 -7.81 -7.35 5.76
C THR A 217 -8.70 -8.59 5.92
N SER A 218 -10.03 -8.46 5.74
CA SER A 218 -11.00 -9.57 5.81
C SER A 218 -10.84 -10.63 4.71
N GLY A 219 -10.16 -10.32 3.59
CA GLY A 219 -10.00 -11.22 2.45
C GLY A 219 -11.25 -11.43 1.59
N SER A 220 -12.32 -10.66 1.83
CA SER A 220 -13.50 -10.66 0.96
C SER A 220 -13.32 -9.63 -0.16
N PRO A 221 -13.30 -10.04 -1.44
CA PRO A 221 -13.09 -9.11 -2.55
C PRO A 221 -14.24 -8.11 -2.68
N ILE A 222 -13.88 -6.85 -2.89
CA ILE A 222 -14.79 -5.74 -3.23
C ILE A 222 -14.56 -5.42 -4.71
N PRO A 223 -15.60 -5.48 -5.57
CA PRO A 223 -15.45 -5.14 -6.98
C PRO A 223 -15.16 -3.64 -7.14
N VAL A 224 -14.22 -3.32 -8.03
CA VAL A 224 -14.05 -1.95 -8.53
C VAL A 224 -15.14 -1.64 -9.55
N ILE A 225 -15.77 -0.48 -9.41
CA ILE A 225 -16.89 -0.05 -10.26
C ILE A 225 -16.51 1.02 -11.27
N GLY A 226 -15.32 1.63 -11.11
CA GLY A 226 -14.74 2.55 -12.09
C GLY A 226 -13.42 3.18 -11.64
N VAL A 227 -12.97 4.15 -12.42
CA VAL A 227 -11.78 4.99 -12.12
C VAL A 227 -12.23 6.42 -11.90
N HIS A 228 -11.94 7.00 -10.74
CA HIS A 228 -12.21 8.43 -10.50
C HIS A 228 -11.23 9.32 -11.27
N SER A 229 -9.94 9.04 -11.17
CA SER A 229 -8.87 9.81 -11.82
C SER A 229 -7.57 9.00 -11.89
N SER A 230 -6.67 9.39 -12.78
CA SER A 230 -5.34 8.79 -12.91
C SER A 230 -4.26 9.84 -13.20
N LEU A 231 -3.04 9.59 -12.76
CA LEU A 231 -1.83 10.30 -13.17
C LEU A 231 -0.81 9.28 -13.68
N PRO A 232 -0.94 8.77 -14.92
CA PRO A 232 -0.03 7.76 -15.48
C PRO A 232 1.45 8.14 -15.39
N GLY A 233 1.78 9.42 -15.61
CA GLY A 233 3.17 9.92 -15.54
C GLY A 233 3.78 9.87 -14.14
N HIS A 234 2.96 9.75 -13.09
CA HIS A 234 3.37 9.60 -11.70
C HIS A 234 2.93 8.24 -11.13
N ASP A 235 2.37 7.36 -11.96
CA ASP A 235 1.95 6.02 -11.57
C ASP A 235 0.92 6.01 -10.41
N ILE A 236 -0.04 6.94 -10.42
CA ILE A 236 -1.12 7.04 -9.41
C ILE A 236 -2.48 6.76 -10.06
N LEU A 237 -3.25 5.86 -9.46
CA LEU A 237 -4.60 5.48 -9.87
C LEU A 237 -5.59 5.63 -8.71
N LEU A 238 -6.69 6.36 -8.93
CA LEU A 238 -7.80 6.48 -7.99
C LEU A 238 -8.98 5.65 -8.48
N LEU A 239 -9.26 4.57 -7.76
CA LEU A 239 -10.33 3.62 -8.04
C LEU A 239 -11.60 4.01 -7.28
N SER A 240 -12.76 3.76 -7.89
CA SER A 240 -14.06 3.78 -7.23
C SER A 240 -14.48 2.37 -6.82
N ILE A 241 -14.90 2.21 -5.57
CA ILE A 241 -15.54 0.98 -5.05
C ILE A 241 -16.92 1.31 -4.45
N PRO A 242 -17.86 0.35 -4.47
CA PRO A 242 -19.18 0.57 -3.92
C PRO A 242 -19.14 0.78 -2.41
N HIS A 243 -20.22 1.34 -1.87
CA HIS A 243 -20.40 1.43 -0.43
C HIS A 243 -20.43 0.02 0.21
N THR A 244 -19.47 -0.27 1.11
CA THR A 244 -19.45 -1.52 1.87
C THR A 244 -19.80 -1.30 3.34
N THR A 245 -20.35 -2.33 3.98
CA THR A 245 -20.56 -2.37 5.43
C THR A 245 -19.81 -3.59 6.00
N PRO A 246 -18.73 -3.42 6.78
CA PRO A 246 -18.11 -2.14 7.14
C PRO A 246 -17.42 -1.46 5.94
N ARG A 247 -17.28 -0.13 6.00
CA ARG A 247 -16.48 0.64 5.03
C ARG A 247 -15.00 0.33 5.21
N LEU A 248 -14.23 0.41 4.12
CA LEU A 248 -12.78 0.40 4.23
C LEU A 248 -12.31 1.55 5.11
N LYS A 249 -11.41 1.25 6.06
CA LYS A 249 -10.76 2.25 6.90
C LYS A 249 -9.93 3.17 6.00
N THR A 250 -10.27 4.45 5.99
CA THR A 250 -9.53 5.47 5.23
C THR A 250 -8.22 5.79 5.94
N LEU A 251 -7.21 6.31 5.23
CA LEU A 251 -5.92 6.72 5.81
C LEU A 251 -5.74 8.24 5.83
N PRO A 252 -5.10 8.80 6.86
CA PRO A 252 -4.86 10.24 6.95
C PRO A 252 -3.72 10.64 6.02
N LEU A 253 -3.91 11.64 5.16
CA LEU A 253 -2.88 12.10 4.23
C LEU A 253 -2.27 13.42 4.71
N SER A 254 -0.95 13.50 4.69
CA SER A 254 -0.22 14.76 4.84
C SER A 254 -0.10 15.44 3.47
N PRO A 255 -0.48 16.72 3.34
CA PRO A 255 -0.22 17.49 2.12
C PRO A 255 1.24 17.94 2.01
N TYR A 256 2.03 17.79 3.09
CA TYR A 256 3.39 18.27 3.13
C TYR A 256 4.37 17.15 2.80
N PRO A 257 5.31 17.37 1.86
CA PRO A 257 6.37 16.42 1.56
C PRO A 257 7.24 16.23 2.80
N ALA A 258 7.54 14.97 3.11
CA ALA A 258 8.36 14.62 4.26
C ALA A 258 9.82 15.10 4.06
N PRO A 259 10.45 15.77 5.03
CA PRO A 259 11.84 16.20 4.89
C PRO A 259 12.81 15.03 4.64
N ASN A 260 13.97 15.31 4.05
CA ASN A 260 15.04 14.31 3.97
C ASN A 260 15.42 13.82 5.37
N ASP A 261 15.83 12.56 5.46
CA ASP A 261 16.14 11.83 6.69
C ASP A 261 14.98 11.62 7.67
N SER A 262 13.78 12.10 7.36
CA SER A 262 12.59 11.86 8.19
C SER A 262 12.25 10.36 8.22
N PRO A 263 11.81 9.85 9.39
CA PRO A 263 11.47 8.45 9.54
C PRO A 263 10.21 8.11 8.76
N LEU A 264 10.21 6.91 8.16
CA LEU A 264 9.04 6.36 7.49
C LEU A 264 8.87 4.87 7.79
N SER A 265 7.63 4.43 7.61
CA SER A 265 7.22 3.04 7.66
C SER A 265 6.44 2.68 6.40
N ILE A 266 6.53 1.44 5.97
CA ILE A 266 5.82 0.92 4.80
C ILE A 266 5.27 -0.47 5.09
N ARG A 267 4.09 -0.76 4.53
CA ARG A 267 3.51 -2.10 4.56
C ARG A 267 4.04 -2.92 3.38
N LEU A 268 4.69 -4.04 3.70
CA LEU A 268 5.25 -4.97 2.73
C LEU A 268 4.36 -6.20 2.57
N LEU A 269 4.30 -6.71 1.34
CA LEU A 269 3.60 -7.94 0.95
C LEU A 269 4.61 -9.00 0.49
N SER A 270 4.41 -10.26 0.84
CA SER A 270 5.11 -11.38 0.22
C SER A 270 4.10 -12.47 -0.16
N SER A 271 4.18 -12.97 -1.40
CA SER A 271 3.38 -14.13 -1.84
C SER A 271 4.02 -15.47 -1.47
N HIS A 272 5.34 -15.51 -1.20
CA HIS A 272 6.08 -16.75 -0.99
C HIS A 272 7.22 -16.59 0.00
N GLY A 273 7.18 -17.37 1.08
CA GLY A 273 8.23 -17.41 2.10
C GLY A 273 8.42 -16.08 2.81
N GLN A 274 9.07 -16.11 3.98
CA GLN A 274 9.54 -14.88 4.60
C GLN A 274 10.74 -14.39 3.78
N PRO A 275 10.65 -13.24 3.08
CA PRO A 275 11.81 -12.64 2.46
C PRO A 275 12.85 -12.35 3.56
N GLU A 276 14.12 -12.60 3.26
CA GLU A 276 15.24 -12.17 4.11
C GLU A 276 15.33 -10.64 4.06
N ILE A 277 14.50 -9.96 4.84
CA ILE A 277 14.65 -8.53 5.08
C ILE A 277 15.62 -8.37 6.24
N SER A 278 16.74 -7.71 5.99
CA SER A 278 17.71 -7.32 7.01
C SER A 278 17.08 -6.23 7.89
N SER A 279 16.22 -6.61 8.83
CA SER A 279 15.65 -5.67 9.79
C SER A 279 16.73 -5.22 10.78
N HIS A 280 17.11 -3.95 10.69
CA HIS A 280 17.93 -3.31 11.69
C HIS A 280 17.03 -2.98 12.90
N LYS A 281 17.10 -3.83 13.95
CA LYS A 281 16.49 -3.68 15.28
C LYS A 281 15.02 -4.14 15.44
N GLY A 282 14.83 -5.42 15.74
CA GLY A 282 13.78 -5.94 16.64
C GLY A 282 12.39 -6.20 16.04
N LYS A 283 11.83 -7.38 16.34
CA LYS A 283 10.41 -7.82 16.27
C LYS A 283 9.56 -7.35 15.08
N GLU A 284 10.13 -7.16 13.90
CA GLU A 284 9.34 -7.11 12.67
C GLU A 284 9.00 -8.55 12.27
N GLU A 285 7.80 -8.99 12.60
CA GLU A 285 7.33 -10.34 12.30
C GLU A 285 6.35 -10.31 11.12
N TRP A 286 6.60 -11.18 10.14
CA TRP A 286 5.66 -11.43 9.06
C TRP A 286 4.40 -12.06 9.63
N THR A 287 3.26 -11.42 9.40
CA THR A 287 1.95 -11.95 9.77
C THR A 287 1.29 -12.59 8.56
N GLU A 288 0.68 -13.75 8.77
CA GLU A 288 -0.11 -14.41 7.72
C GLU A 288 -1.32 -13.56 7.33
N TRP A 289 -1.66 -13.63 6.05
CA TRP A 289 -2.81 -12.99 5.47
C TRP A 289 -3.39 -13.85 4.35
N LEU A 290 -4.66 -13.63 4.01
CA LEU A 290 -5.35 -14.37 2.95
C LEU A 290 -5.19 -15.89 3.12
N ASN A 291 -5.53 -16.41 4.31
CA ASN A 291 -5.41 -17.84 4.65
C ASN A 291 -4.01 -18.44 4.47
N GLY A 292 -2.96 -17.64 4.70
CA GLY A 292 -1.57 -18.08 4.60
C GLY A 292 -0.99 -18.05 3.19
N PHE A 293 -1.78 -17.65 2.18
CA PHE A 293 -1.28 -17.47 0.81
C PHE A 293 -0.49 -16.18 0.62
N ALA A 294 -0.62 -15.22 1.54
CA ALA A 294 0.18 -14.01 1.57
C ALA A 294 0.74 -13.78 2.98
N LEU A 295 1.89 -13.13 3.06
CA LEU A 295 2.45 -12.59 4.29
C LEU A 295 2.48 -11.07 4.18
N ARG A 296 2.29 -10.41 5.33
CA ARG A 296 2.39 -8.96 5.44
C ARG A 296 3.19 -8.54 6.65
N MET A 297 4.01 -7.52 6.50
CA MET A 297 4.86 -6.98 7.56
C MET A 297 4.91 -5.45 7.46
N TRP A 298 5.00 -4.78 8.60
CA TRP A 298 5.37 -3.37 8.62
C TRP A 298 6.89 -3.30 8.73
N ALA A 299 7.55 -2.72 7.73
CA ALA A 299 8.94 -2.33 7.83
C ALA A 299 8.98 -0.91 8.41
N VAL A 300 9.55 -0.78 9.60
CA VAL A 300 9.65 0.47 10.35
C VAL A 300 11.10 0.95 10.40
N GLY A 301 11.31 2.23 10.73
CA GLY A 301 12.67 2.79 10.83
C GLY A 301 13.35 3.06 9.49
N GLY A 302 12.59 3.08 8.39
CA GLY A 302 13.03 3.61 7.13
C GLY A 302 13.24 5.12 7.20
N LYS A 303 13.85 5.68 6.15
CA LYS A 303 14.08 7.11 6.00
C LYS A 303 13.87 7.59 4.57
N VAL A 304 13.41 8.82 4.46
CA VAL A 304 13.38 9.57 3.20
C VAL A 304 14.81 9.93 2.83
N LEU A 305 15.23 9.57 1.62
CA LEU A 305 16.58 9.85 1.12
C LEU A 305 16.62 11.12 0.28
N GLY A 306 15.52 11.47 -0.37
CA GLY A 306 15.43 12.68 -1.19
C GLY A 306 14.32 12.59 -2.23
N TYR A 307 14.27 13.60 -3.08
CA TYR A 307 13.26 13.70 -4.13
C TYR A 307 13.89 13.85 -5.50
N ARG A 308 13.09 13.54 -6.53
CA ARG A 308 13.43 13.75 -7.92
C ARG A 308 12.26 14.39 -8.66
N ASP A 309 12.55 15.20 -9.66
CA ASP A 309 11.55 15.65 -10.61
C ASP A 309 11.25 14.57 -11.67
N LEU A 310 10.37 14.88 -12.63
CA LEU A 310 10.03 13.99 -13.75
C LEU A 310 11.26 13.65 -14.62
N ALA A 311 12.25 14.53 -14.70
CA ALA A 311 13.48 14.32 -15.45
C ALA A 311 14.53 13.51 -14.66
N GLY A 312 14.24 13.14 -13.41
CA GLY A 312 15.18 12.43 -12.55
C GLY A 312 16.27 13.31 -11.94
N ARG A 313 16.14 14.64 -12.00
CA ARG A 313 17.05 15.58 -11.33
C ARG A 313 16.70 15.65 -9.85
N GLU A 314 17.69 15.96 -9.02
CA GLU A 314 17.45 16.18 -7.59
C GLU A 314 16.49 17.35 -7.37
N SER A 315 15.54 17.16 -6.46
CA SER A 315 14.57 18.17 -6.06
C SER A 315 14.53 18.26 -4.53
N LYS A 316 14.24 19.44 -4.01
CA LYS A 316 14.23 19.69 -2.56
C LYS A 316 12.84 20.07 -2.07
N PRO A 317 12.35 19.43 -1.00
CA PRO A 317 11.11 19.86 -0.37
C PRO A 317 11.27 21.26 0.22
N GLY A 318 10.21 22.08 0.17
CA GLY A 318 10.23 23.47 0.67
C GLY A 318 10.89 24.48 -0.28
N THR A 319 11.24 24.08 -1.51
CA THR A 319 11.64 24.98 -2.59
C THR A 319 10.54 25.04 -3.66
N TYR A 320 10.81 25.72 -4.78
CA TYR A 320 9.93 25.73 -5.95
C TYR A 320 10.15 24.53 -6.89
N ASP A 321 10.91 23.52 -6.45
CA ASP A 321 11.18 22.34 -7.26
C ASP A 321 9.94 21.43 -7.32
N ALA A 322 9.65 20.87 -8.50
CA ALA A 322 8.59 19.88 -8.63
C ALA A 322 9.00 18.54 -8.01
N LEU A 323 8.21 18.04 -7.06
CA LEU A 323 8.47 16.79 -6.35
C LEU A 323 7.72 15.63 -7.01
N SER A 324 8.25 15.13 -8.13
CA SER A 324 7.57 14.07 -8.88
C SER A 324 7.76 12.70 -8.25
N HIS A 325 8.89 12.47 -7.59
CA HIS A 325 9.26 11.17 -7.05
C HIS A 325 10.00 11.29 -5.73
N MET A 326 9.86 10.24 -4.91
CA MET A 326 10.41 10.13 -3.57
C MET A 326 11.31 8.89 -3.48
N LEU A 327 12.51 9.08 -2.92
CA LEU A 327 13.47 8.01 -2.64
C LEU A 327 13.47 7.66 -1.15
N PHE A 328 13.56 6.38 -0.84
CA PHE A 328 13.66 5.89 0.54
C PHE A 328 14.53 4.64 0.64
N ASN A 329 14.97 4.31 1.86
CA ASN A 329 15.94 3.23 2.09
C ASN A 329 15.32 1.84 2.35
N ILE A 330 14.00 1.75 2.54
CA ILE A 330 13.31 0.46 2.56
C ILE A 330 13.13 -0.03 1.13
N LEU A 331 13.37 -1.30 0.86
CA LEU A 331 13.15 -1.91 -0.46
C LEU A 331 11.77 -2.57 -0.51
N PRO A 332 10.78 -2.01 -1.24
CA PRO A 332 9.49 -2.65 -1.38
C PRO A 332 9.61 -4.02 -2.05
N THR A 333 8.90 -5.00 -1.52
CA THR A 333 8.75 -6.32 -2.12
C THR A 333 7.68 -6.30 -3.22
N PRO A 334 7.71 -7.23 -4.20
CA PRO A 334 6.66 -7.34 -5.21
C PRO A 334 5.26 -7.40 -4.59
N GLY A 335 4.32 -6.64 -5.17
CA GLY A 335 2.95 -6.47 -4.66
C GLY A 335 2.79 -5.36 -3.61
N SER A 336 3.89 -4.77 -3.12
CA SER A 336 3.84 -3.59 -2.23
C SER A 336 3.72 -2.25 -2.98
N SER A 337 3.76 -2.25 -4.31
CA SER A 337 3.46 -1.09 -5.14
C SER A 337 2.05 -0.58 -4.83
N GLY A 338 1.86 0.71 -4.62
CA GLY A 338 0.61 1.31 -4.14
C GLY A 338 0.47 1.34 -2.60
N ALA A 339 1.40 0.77 -1.83
CA ALA A 339 1.36 0.83 -0.37
C ALA A 339 1.64 2.25 0.15
N PRO A 340 0.98 2.69 1.24
CA PRO A 340 1.25 3.99 1.82
C PRO A 340 2.63 4.05 2.49
N LEU A 341 3.31 5.18 2.31
CA LEU A 341 4.50 5.58 3.08
C LEU A 341 4.03 6.43 4.25
N VAL A 342 4.29 5.97 5.47
CA VAL A 342 3.73 6.54 6.71
C VAL A 342 4.82 7.17 7.55
N ASP A 343 4.63 8.40 7.99
CA ASP A 343 5.60 9.11 8.85
C ASP A 343 5.49 8.74 10.34
N GLU A 344 6.33 9.37 11.18
CA GLU A 344 6.28 9.21 12.64
C GLU A 344 4.99 9.71 13.31
N HIS A 345 4.24 10.59 12.64
CA HIS A 345 2.95 11.09 13.10
C HIS A 345 1.80 10.16 12.71
N GLY A 346 2.08 9.11 11.94
CA GLY A 346 1.15 8.13 11.40
C GLY A 346 0.23 8.70 10.33
N ALA A 347 0.71 9.71 9.59
CA ALA A 347 0.12 10.24 8.37
C ALA A 347 0.80 9.63 7.14
N VAL A 348 0.04 9.47 6.05
CA VAL A 348 0.55 9.06 4.75
C VAL A 348 1.23 10.27 4.09
N VAL A 349 2.53 10.17 3.86
CA VAL A 349 3.37 11.20 3.21
C VAL A 349 3.73 10.85 1.77
N GLY A 350 3.41 9.64 1.33
CA GLY A 350 3.63 9.18 -0.03
C GLY A 350 3.07 7.79 -0.29
N MET A 351 3.37 7.26 -1.48
CA MET A 351 2.97 5.93 -1.92
C MET A 351 4.16 5.24 -2.57
N ALA A 352 4.44 4.01 -2.17
CA ALA A 352 5.52 3.21 -2.74
C ALA A 352 5.13 2.73 -4.13
N LEU A 353 6.06 2.75 -5.08
CA LEU A 353 5.86 2.25 -6.44
C LEU A 353 6.76 1.04 -6.76
N GLY A 354 7.85 0.86 -6.01
CA GLY A 354 8.73 -0.29 -6.16
C GLY A 354 10.16 0.01 -5.73
N THR A 355 11.11 -0.64 -6.40
CA THR A 355 12.54 -0.36 -6.22
C THR A 355 13.14 0.17 -7.51
N ARG A 356 14.14 1.04 -7.38
CA ARG A 356 14.89 1.61 -8.51
C ARG A 356 16.38 1.59 -8.18
N MET A 357 17.21 1.28 -9.18
CA MET A 357 18.65 1.49 -9.08
C MET A 357 18.91 3.00 -9.22
N ASP A 358 19.34 3.66 -8.15
CA ASP A 358 19.59 5.11 -8.17
C ASP A 358 20.94 5.39 -8.83
N ASN A 359 22.00 4.74 -8.34
CA ASN A 359 23.35 4.78 -8.91
C ASN A 359 24.09 3.46 -8.68
N ARG A 360 25.08 3.14 -9.50
CA ARG A 360 25.90 1.92 -9.34
C ARG A 360 26.63 1.82 -7.99
N VAL A 361 26.85 2.96 -7.33
CA VAL A 361 27.54 3.05 -6.03
C VAL A 361 26.57 2.88 -4.87
N GLU A 362 25.41 3.54 -4.94
CA GLU A 362 24.43 3.56 -3.84
C GLU A 362 23.47 2.36 -3.88
N GLY A 363 23.39 1.68 -5.02
CA GLY A 363 22.59 0.46 -5.20
C GLY A 363 21.11 0.74 -5.40
N ASN A 364 20.29 -0.24 -5.00
CA ASN A 364 18.84 -0.15 -5.09
C ASN A 364 18.27 0.69 -3.95
N ARG A 365 17.26 1.49 -4.26
CA ARG A 365 16.48 2.28 -3.31
C ARG A 365 15.00 2.00 -3.50
N GLY A 366 14.22 2.25 -2.46
CA GLY A 366 12.79 2.38 -2.56
C GLY A 366 12.44 3.59 -3.43
N TRP A 367 11.45 3.40 -4.29
CA TRP A 367 10.93 4.39 -5.24
C TRP A 367 9.45 4.59 -4.97
N GLY A 368 9.02 5.84 -4.89
CA GLY A 368 7.63 6.21 -4.62
C GLY A 368 7.28 7.59 -5.13
N VAL A 369 6.08 8.04 -4.76
CA VAL A 369 5.56 9.37 -5.05
C VAL A 369 5.16 10.08 -3.75
N PRO A 370 5.37 11.39 -3.62
CA PRO A 370 4.85 12.15 -2.49
C PRO A 370 3.32 12.21 -2.49
N ALA A 371 2.72 12.30 -1.31
CA ALA A 371 1.28 12.41 -1.15
C ALA A 371 0.72 13.71 -1.74
N GLU A 372 1.55 14.75 -1.91
CA GLU A 372 1.20 16.00 -2.59
C GLU A 372 0.61 15.76 -3.99
N LEU A 373 1.16 14.82 -4.76
CA LEU A 373 0.62 14.47 -6.09
C LEU A 373 -0.76 13.82 -6.02
N ILE A 374 -1.10 13.15 -4.91
CA ILE A 374 -2.47 12.67 -4.69
C ILE A 374 -3.40 13.87 -4.47
N TYR A 375 -2.97 14.90 -3.73
CA TYR A 375 -3.76 16.14 -3.56
C TYR A 375 -4.00 16.89 -4.87
N GLU A 376 -3.06 16.86 -5.82
CA GLU A 376 -3.24 17.49 -7.15
C GLU A 376 -4.42 16.90 -7.94
N MET A 377 -4.87 15.69 -7.61
CA MET A 377 -6.03 15.05 -8.22
C MET A 377 -7.37 15.53 -7.64
N PHE A 378 -7.34 16.45 -6.66
CA PHE A 378 -8.52 16.96 -5.95
C PHE A 378 -8.57 18.49 -5.99
N SER A 379 -9.77 19.03 -5.80
CA SER A 379 -9.96 20.48 -5.76
C SER A 379 -9.37 21.07 -4.49
N LEU A 380 -8.59 22.13 -4.65
CA LEU A 380 -7.96 22.81 -3.51
C LEU A 380 -9.02 23.59 -2.69
N PRO A 381 -8.91 23.59 -1.34
CA PRO A 381 -9.79 24.38 -0.50
C PRO A 381 -9.75 25.86 -0.88
N GLY A 382 -10.92 26.45 -1.12
CA GLY A 382 -11.05 27.89 -1.41
C GLY A 382 -10.77 28.30 -2.86
N LEU A 383 -10.35 27.38 -3.74
CA LEU A 383 -10.15 27.67 -5.16
C LEU A 383 -11.36 27.15 -5.97
N LYS A 384 -12.37 28.00 -6.18
CA LYS A 384 -13.46 27.68 -7.12
C LYS A 384 -12.99 27.99 -8.53
N LEU A 385 -12.53 26.98 -9.26
CA LEU A 385 -12.31 27.11 -10.70
C LEU A 385 -13.67 27.17 -11.38
N ASN A 386 -13.97 28.27 -12.09
CA ASN A 386 -15.18 28.36 -12.89
C ASN A 386 -15.14 27.26 -13.95
N LYS A 387 -16.08 26.31 -13.88
CA LYS A 387 -16.27 25.28 -14.92
C LYS A 387 -16.54 26.00 -16.25
N LYS A 388 -15.67 25.80 -17.23
CA LYS A 388 -15.85 26.30 -18.61
C LYS A 388 -16.51 25.24 -19.46
#